data_AF-A0A3P5XCP2-F1
#
_entry.id   AF-A0A3P5XCP2-F1
#
_cell.length_a   1.000
_cell.length_b   1.000
_cell.length_c   1.000
_cell.angle_alpha   90.00
_cell.angle_beta   90.00
_cell.angle_gamma   90.00
#
_symmetry.space_group_name_H-M   'P 1'
#
loop_
_entity.id
_entity.type
_entity.pdbx_description
1 polymer ?
#
loop_
_entity_poly.entity_id
_entity_poly.type
_entity_poly.pdbx_seq_one_letter_code
_entity_poly.pdbx_strand_id
1 'polypeptide(L)' 'MAGRMSFSTLRNRMPPEAQERARAKSEALEAEMVLIEVRQAMKLSQEARDDGGDGTAW' A
#
# COMPACT_ATOMS: atom_id res chain seq x y z
N MET A 1 20.22 -27.89 8.20
CA MET A 1 19.31 -26.80 8.58
C MET A 1 19.62 -25.60 7.71
N ALA A 2 18.77 -25.24 6.74
CA ALA A 2 18.93 -23.97 6.02
C ALA A 2 18.67 -22.84 7.03
N GLY A 3 19.74 -22.20 7.50
CA GLY A 3 19.66 -21.18 8.54
C GLY A 3 18.69 -20.09 8.14
N ARG A 4 17.75 -19.74 9.03
CA ARG A 4 16.89 -18.57 8.87
C ARG A 4 17.78 -17.33 8.81
N MET A 5 18.10 -16.88 7.60
CA MET A 5 18.76 -15.60 7.40
C MET A 5 17.71 -14.50 7.51
N SER A 6 18.00 -13.48 8.31
CA SER A 6 17.15 -12.31 8.36
C SER A 6 17.09 -11.66 6.97
N PHE A 7 15.96 -11.01 6.67
CA PHE A 7 15.81 -10.29 5.42
C PHE A 7 16.91 -9.22 5.22
N SER A 8 17.35 -8.58 6.31
CA SER A 8 18.48 -7.65 6.30
C SER A 8 19.80 -8.32 5.90
N THR A 9 20.05 -9.54 6.36
CA THR A 9 21.24 -10.32 5.99
C THR A 9 21.21 -10.69 4.51
N LEU A 10 20.04 -11.05 3.98
CA LEU A 10 19.87 -11.37 2.57
C LEU A 10 20.07 -10.12 1.69
N ARG A 11 19.48 -8.99 2.08
CA ARG A 11 19.60 -7.71 1.37
C ARG A 11 21.06 -7.22 1.33
N ASN A 12 21.77 -7.28 2.45
CA ASN A 12 23.17 -6.84 2.53
C ASN A 12 24.13 -7.69 1.69
N ARG A 13 23.74 -8.91 1.33
CA ARG A 13 24.51 -9.80 0.44
C ARG A 13 24.20 -9.60 -1.04
N MET A 14 23.15 -8.83 -1.37
CA MET A 14 22.86 -8.51 -2.77
C MET A 14 23.89 -7.50 -3.30
N PRO A 15 24.25 -7.60 -4.60
CA PRO A 15 24.98 -6.54 -5.29
C PRO A 15 24.27 -5.19 -5.14
N PRO A 16 25.00 -4.06 -5.11
CA PRO A 16 24.43 -2.74 -4.90
C PRO A 16 23.30 -2.43 -5.89
N GLU A 17 23.48 -2.75 -7.17
CA GLU A 17 22.44 -2.57 -8.21
C GLU A 17 21.16 -3.37 -7.90
N ALA A 18 21.29 -4.58 -7.36
CA ALA A 18 20.15 -5.40 -6.99
C ALA A 18 19.43 -4.86 -5.74
N GLN A 19 20.17 -4.27 -4.79
CA GLN A 19 19.58 -3.59 -3.64
C GLN A 19 18.78 -2.35 -4.05
N GLU A 20 19.33 -1.54 -4.97
CA GLU A 20 18.67 -0.36 -5.51
C GLU A 20 17.39 -0.72 -6.25
N ARG A 21 17.43 -1.74 -7.11
CA ARG A 21 16.24 -2.24 -7.81
C ARG A 21 15.17 -2.75 -6.84
N ALA A 22 15.57 -3.48 -5.80
CA ALA A 22 14.63 -3.96 -4.78
C ALA A 22 14.00 -2.80 -4.01
N ARG A 23 14.78 -1.75 -3.71
CA ARG A 23 14.30 -0.53 -3.06
C ARG A 23 13.32 0.25 -3.93
N ALA A 24 13.67 0.50 -5.19
CA ALA A 24 12.78 1.18 -6.13
C ALA A 24 11.46 0.43 -6.30
N LYS A 25 11.50 -0.91 -6.32
CA LYS A 25 10.29 -1.74 -6.39
C LYS A 25 9.44 -1.63 -5.13
N SER A 26 10.04 -1.61 -3.93
CA SER A 26 9.28 -1.42 -2.70
C SER A 26 8.64 -0.03 -2.61
N GLU A 27 9.36 1.01 -3.03
CA GLU A 27 8.85 2.39 -3.03
C GLU A 27 7.67 2.55 -4.02
N ALA A 28 7.75 1.91 -5.20
CA ALA A 28 6.63 1.89 -6.14
C ALA A 28 5.39 1.20 -5.58
N LEU A 29 5.56 0.03 -4.92
CA LEU A 29 4.47 -0.70 -4.29
C LEU A 29 3.82 0.11 -3.15
N GLU A 30 4.61 0.80 -2.33
CA GLU A 30 4.11 1.65 -1.26
C GLU A 30 3.29 2.82 -1.82
N ALA A 31 3.77 3.47 -2.89
CA ALA A 31 3.04 4.54 -3.56
C ALA A 31 1.70 4.05 -4.14
N GLU A 32 1.65 2.85 -4.73
CA GLU A 32 0.42 2.23 -5.22
C GLU A 32 -0.58 1.96 -4.09
N MET A 33 -0.10 1.47 -2.93
CA MET A 33 -0.95 1.24 -1.76
C MET A 33 -1.57 2.53 -1.23
N VAL A 34 -0.77 3.61 -1.11
CA VAL A 34 -1.27 4.94 -0.69
C VAL A 34 -2.37 5.43 -1.63
N LEU A 35 -2.21 5.26 -2.94
CA LEU A 35 -3.23 5.66 -3.92
C LEU A 35 -4.53 4.85 -3.79
N ILE A 36 -4.43 3.55 -3.48
CA ILE A 36 -5.59 2.70 -3.24
C ILE A 36 -6.36 3.18 -2.00
N GLU A 37 -5.66 3.50 -0.91
CA GLU A 37 -6.27 4.02 0.32
C GLU A 37 -7.01 5.34 0.07
N VAL A 38 -6.40 6.27 -0.66
CA VAL A 38 -7.05 7.54 -1.04
C VAL A 38 -8.30 7.28 -1.89
N ARG A 39 -8.24 6.36 -2.86
CA ARG A 39 -9.41 6.00 -3.68
C ARG A 39 -10.53 5.40 -2.84
N GLN A 40 -10.20 4.55 -1.87
CA GLN A 40 -11.19 3.97 -0.95
C GLN A 40 -11.82 5.05 -0.07
N ALA A 41 -11.02 5.95 0.51
CA ALA A 41 -11.52 7.07 1.31
C ALA A 41 -12.48 7.97 0.51
N MET A 42 -12.16 8.25 -0.76
CA MET A 42 -13.05 9.01 -1.64
C MET A 42 -14.37 8.28 -1.94
N LYS A 43 -14.34 6.95 -2.16
CA LYS A 43 -15.55 6.15 -2.35
C LYS A 43 -16.44 6.14 -1.10
N LEU A 44 -15.84 5.91 0.07
CA LEU A 44 -16.56 5.97 1.35
C LEU A 44 -17.20 7.35 1.57
N SER A 45 -16.50 8.44 1.20
CA SER A 45 -17.06 9.79 1.26
C SER A 45 -18.22 10.04 0.28
N GLN A 46 -18.34 9.26 -0.80
CA GLN A 46 -19.46 9.35 -1.75
C GLN A 46 -20.62 8.48 -1.26
N GLU A 47 -20.34 7.23 -0.86
CA GLU A 47 -21.34 6.31 -0.32
C GLU A 47 -22.05 6.89 0.92
N ALA A 48 -21.30 7.52 1.84
CA ALA A 48 -21.85 8.20 3.02
C ALA A 48 -22.66 9.49 2.72
N ARG A 49 -22.70 9.92 1.46
CA ARG A 49 -23.55 11.05 1.01
C ARG A 49 -24.81 10.56 0.31
N ASP A 50 -24.75 9.39 -0.31
CA ASP A 50 -25.88 8.78 -1.02
C ASP A 50 -26.82 8.01 -0.07
N ASP A 51 -26.35 7.59 1.11
CA ASP A 51 -27.13 6.89 2.14
C ASP A 51 -27.84 7.82 3.16
N GLY A 52 -27.50 9.11 3.20
CA GLY A 52 -28.09 10.12 4.08
C GLY A 52 -29.27 10.91 3.49
N GLY A 53 -29.80 10.45 2.35
CA GLY A 53 -30.85 11.12 1.58
C GLY A 53 -32.19 10.40 1.60
N ASP A 54 -32.64 9.85 2.73
CA ASP A 54 -34.07 9.58 2.93
C ASP A 54 -34.72 10.73 3.71
N GLY A 55 -35.76 11.26 3.08
CA GLY A 55 -36.48 12.41 3.56
C GLY A 55 -37.35 12.02 4.74
N THR A 56 -37.22 12.76 5.83
CA THR A 56 -38.31 13.01 6.75
C THR A 56 -39.46 13.68 5.99
N ALA A 57 -40.32 12.87 5.37
CA ALA A 57 -41.64 13.29 4.90
C ALA A 57 -42.59 13.25 6.10
N TRP A 58 -42.97 14.43 6.56
CA TRP A 58 -44.17 14.65 7.38
C TRP A 58 -45.43 14.36 6.57
#